data_AF-A0A0Q0I1P5-F1
#
_entry.id   AF-A0A0Q0I1P5-F1
#
_cell.length_a   1.000
_cell.length_b   1.000
_cell.length_c   1.000
_cell.angle_alpha   90.00
_cell.angle_beta   90.00
_cell.angle_gamma   90.00
#
_symmetry.space_group_name_H-M   'P 1'
#
loop_
_entity.id
_entity.type
_entity.pdbx_description
1 polymer ?
#
loop_
_entity_poly.entity_id
_entity_poly.type
_entity_poly.pdbx_seq_one_letter_code
_entity_poly.pdbx_strand_id
1 'polypeptide(L)'
;MPTCIDSSRYLKLIKLTLLATLSVLCCSSAFAQIVITEIQPIKFPTVLQNSGTSSTVVVNWKGEIGNSTNATLLDDDYYQGRYFITSDTSDPITINFISLNNEPLIQIKNIKIRYKNTTYKTFPAMGLDNPGVDGEYIEIGAKVVANKKSSQGAKYPQYTLSVNEQ
;
A
#
# COMPACT_ATOMS: atom_id res chain seq x y z
N MET A 1 39.93 -7.98 -64.83
CA MET A 1 39.40 -6.74 -64.25
C MET A 1 39.03 -7.00 -62.80
N PRO A 2 39.74 -6.46 -61.80
CA PRO A 2 39.26 -6.46 -60.42
C PRO A 2 38.72 -5.07 -60.05
N THR A 3 37.51 -5.03 -59.51
CA THR A 3 36.87 -3.83 -58.98
C THR A 3 37.49 -3.46 -57.63
N CYS A 4 37.96 -2.22 -57.52
CA CYS A 4 38.53 -1.67 -56.30
C CYS A 4 37.39 -1.41 -55.29
N ILE A 5 37.37 -2.17 -54.20
CA ILE A 5 36.33 -2.08 -53.16
C ILE A 5 36.66 -0.89 -52.25
N ASP A 6 35.75 0.10 -52.20
CA ASP A 6 35.86 1.35 -51.43
C ASP A 6 35.83 1.07 -49.91
N SER A 7 37.02 1.03 -49.30
CA SER A 7 37.26 0.72 -47.89
C SER A 7 36.65 1.75 -46.92
N SER A 8 36.32 2.96 -47.39
CA SER A 8 35.75 4.02 -46.55
C SER A 8 34.28 3.75 -46.17
N ARG A 9 33.54 3.05 -47.04
CA ARG A 9 32.14 2.65 -46.80
C ARG A 9 32.04 1.53 -45.77
N TYR A 10 32.97 0.58 -45.80
CA TYR A 10 33.05 -0.50 -44.80
C TYR A 10 33.35 0.04 -43.40
N LEU A 11 34.26 1.02 -43.28
CA LEU A 11 34.59 1.62 -42.00
C LEU A 11 33.41 2.39 -41.38
N LYS A 12 32.59 3.06 -42.20
CA LYS A 12 31.35 3.71 -41.73
C LYS A 12 30.29 2.69 -41.30
N LEU A 13 30.11 1.61 -42.06
CA LEU A 13 29.17 0.54 -41.72
C LEU A 13 29.52 -0.16 -40.41
N ILE A 14 30.82 -0.45 -40.19
CA ILE A 14 31.34 -1.05 -38.95
C ILE A 14 31.13 -0.12 -37.76
N LYS A 15 31.43 1.18 -37.89
CA LYS A 15 31.19 2.15 -36.81
C LYS A 15 29.71 2.29 -36.46
N LEU A 16 28.83 2.26 -37.46
CA LEU A 16 27.38 2.37 -37.26
C LEU A 16 26.79 1.11 -36.59
N THR A 17 27.28 -0.08 -36.96
CA THR A 17 26.89 -1.34 -36.30
C THR A 17 27.43 -1.42 -34.87
N LEU A 18 28.67 -0.96 -34.62
CA LEU A 18 29.25 -0.93 -33.28
C LEU A 18 28.51 0.04 -32.34
N LEU A 19 28.06 1.19 -32.86
CA LEU A 19 27.29 2.17 -32.10
C LEU A 19 25.86 1.65 -31.82
N ALA A 20 25.26 0.91 -32.76
CA ALA A 20 23.95 0.30 -32.60
C ALA A 20 23.98 -0.87 -31.60
N THR A 21 25.00 -1.72 -31.62
CA THR A 21 25.13 -2.82 -30.65
C THR A 21 25.42 -2.34 -29.23
N LEU A 22 26.16 -1.24 -29.07
CA LEU A 22 26.41 -0.64 -27.75
C LEU A 22 25.15 -0.03 -27.12
N SER A 23 24.22 0.48 -27.94
CA SER A 23 22.93 1.04 -27.47
C SER A 23 21.97 -0.04 -26.93
N VAL A 24 21.98 -1.24 -27.51
CA VAL A 24 21.08 -2.34 -27.12
C VAL A 24 21.47 -2.99 -25.78
N LEU A 25 22.72 -2.84 -25.34
CA LEU A 25 23.22 -3.38 -24.07
C LEU A 25 22.87 -2.53 -22.84
N CYS A 26 22.30 -1.34 -23.02
CA CYS A 26 21.89 -0.43 -21.93
C CYS A 26 20.40 -0.53 -21.56
N CYS A 27 19.72 -1.65 -21.85
CA CYS A 27 18.40 -1.91 -21.26
C CYS A 27 18.56 -2.16 -19.74
N SER A 28 18.58 -1.07 -18.98
CA SER A 28 18.45 -1.08 -17.52
C SER A 28 17.14 -1.78 -17.18
N SER A 29 17.22 -2.97 -16.58
CA SER A 29 16.08 -3.56 -15.89
C SER A 29 15.85 -2.67 -14.66
N ALA A 30 14.89 -1.75 -14.74
CA ALA A 30 14.45 -1.00 -13.57
C ALA A 30 13.81 -1.99 -12.59
N PHE A 31 14.57 -2.40 -11.58
CA PHE A 31 14.02 -3.10 -10.43
C PHE A 31 13.44 -2.03 -9.51
N ALA A 32 12.16 -1.71 -9.71
CA ALA A 32 11.36 -0.91 -8.78
C ALA A 32 11.27 -1.63 -7.43
N GLN A 33 11.95 -1.15 -6.38
CA GLN A 33 11.93 -1.77 -5.06
C GLN A 33 11.24 -0.88 -4.01
N ILE A 34 9.94 -1.09 -3.85
CA ILE A 34 9.22 -0.65 -2.65
C ILE A 34 9.51 -1.62 -1.50
N VAL A 35 9.97 -1.09 -0.38
CA VAL A 35 10.07 -1.83 0.88
C VAL A 35 8.97 -1.35 1.82
N ILE A 36 8.23 -2.30 2.39
CA ILE A 36 7.21 -2.03 3.41
C ILE A 36 7.69 -2.64 4.73
N THR A 37 7.87 -1.79 5.74
CA THR A 37 8.18 -2.20 7.11
C THR A 37 6.94 -2.00 7.97
N GLU A 38 6.41 -3.07 8.56
CA GLU A 38 5.35 -2.96 9.55
C GLU A 38 5.92 -2.43 10.87
N ILE A 39 5.39 -1.31 11.34
CA ILE A 39 5.72 -0.75 12.66
C ILE A 39 4.71 -1.27 13.69
N GLN A 40 3.43 -1.24 13.33
CA GLN A 40 2.36 -1.87 14.10
C GLN A 40 1.15 -2.15 13.18
N PRO A 41 0.44 -3.28 13.36
CA PRO A 41 -0.80 -3.55 12.64
C PRO A 41 -1.93 -2.64 13.15
N ILE A 42 -3.13 -2.67 12.55
CA ILE A 42 -4.29 -2.06 13.21
C ILE A 42 -4.81 -2.97 14.32
N LYS A 43 -5.19 -2.40 15.47
CA LYS A 43 -5.83 -3.13 16.57
C LYS A 43 -7.12 -2.45 16.98
N PHE A 44 -8.17 -3.25 17.15
CA PHE A 44 -9.47 -2.80 17.62
C PHE A 44 -9.69 -3.26 19.06
N PRO A 45 -10.36 -2.43 19.89
CA PRO A 45 -10.68 -2.80 21.25
C PRO A 45 -11.70 -3.95 21.30
N THR A 46 -11.69 -4.70 22.40
CA THR A 46 -12.70 -5.70 22.72
C THR A 46 -14.01 -4.99 23.09
N VAL A 47 -15.13 -5.60 22.74
CA VAL A 47 -16.47 -5.00 22.93
C VAL A 47 -17.29 -5.80 23.94
N LEU A 48 -17.88 -5.08 24.90
CA LEU A 48 -18.61 -5.60 26.06
C LEU A 48 -20.10 -5.77 25.79
N GLN A 49 -20.72 -4.72 25.23
CA GLN A 49 -22.14 -4.68 24.95
C GLN A 49 -22.46 -3.61 23.90
N ASN A 50 -23.47 -3.89 23.09
CA ASN A 50 -24.02 -2.98 22.11
C ASN A 50 -25.46 -2.62 22.51
N SER A 51 -25.83 -1.35 22.35
CA SER A 51 -27.19 -0.86 22.61
C SER A 51 -28.20 -1.16 21.48
N GLY A 52 -27.77 -1.76 20.35
CA GLY A 52 -28.62 -2.09 19.20
C GLY A 52 -28.29 -3.44 18.53
N THR A 53 -28.70 -3.61 17.25
CA THR A 53 -28.57 -4.89 16.52
C THR A 53 -27.16 -5.20 15.98
N SER A 54 -26.27 -4.23 15.76
CA SER A 54 -24.89 -4.50 15.23
C SER A 54 -23.83 -3.64 15.88
N SER A 55 -22.67 -4.23 16.22
CA SER A 55 -21.62 -3.54 16.99
C SER A 55 -20.64 -2.88 16.05
N THR A 56 -20.40 -1.59 16.23
CA THR A 56 -19.49 -0.78 15.45
C THR A 56 -18.41 -0.23 16.36
N VAL A 57 -17.16 -0.41 15.94
CA VAL A 57 -16.00 0.24 16.53
C VAL A 57 -15.22 0.93 15.43
N VAL A 58 -14.83 2.18 15.66
CA VAL A 58 -14.01 2.96 14.74
C VAL A 58 -12.72 3.34 15.44
N VAL A 59 -11.59 2.93 14.87
CA VAL A 59 -10.26 3.43 15.24
C VAL A 59 -9.81 4.34 14.10
N ASN A 60 -9.61 5.62 14.40
CA ASN A 60 -9.17 6.59 13.39
C ASN A 60 -7.66 6.43 13.12
N TRP A 61 -7.15 7.14 12.11
CA TRP A 61 -5.73 7.08 11.73
C TRP A 61 -4.78 7.69 12.79
N LYS A 62 -5.31 8.39 13.79
CA LYS A 62 -4.55 8.93 14.93
C LYS A 62 -4.45 7.94 16.10
N GLY A 63 -5.11 6.78 16.02
CA GLY A 63 -5.21 5.86 17.14
C GLY A 63 -6.21 6.30 18.20
N GLU A 64 -7.26 7.03 17.82
CA GLU A 64 -8.34 7.44 18.73
C GLU A 64 -9.66 6.76 18.35
N ILE A 65 -10.58 6.64 19.32
CA ILE A 65 -11.94 6.20 19.06
C ILE A 65 -12.69 7.23 18.21
N GLY A 66 -13.26 6.77 17.09
CA GLY A 66 -14.09 7.59 16.23
C GLY A 66 -15.52 7.76 16.76
N ASN A 67 -16.15 8.89 16.43
CA ASN A 67 -17.51 9.28 16.87
C ASN A 67 -18.63 8.29 16.49
N SER A 68 -18.37 7.33 15.60
CA SER A 68 -19.38 6.35 15.15
C SER A 68 -19.32 5.01 15.90
N THR A 69 -18.49 4.90 16.94
CA THR A 69 -18.47 3.75 17.84
C THR A 69 -19.77 3.72 18.66
N ASN A 70 -20.46 2.58 18.68
CA ASN A 70 -21.78 2.43 19.32
C ASN A 70 -21.82 1.33 20.39
N ALA A 71 -20.65 0.92 20.87
CA ALA A 71 -20.53 -0.18 21.80
C ALA A 71 -19.66 0.21 22.99
N THR A 72 -19.90 -0.43 24.13
CA THR A 72 -19.07 -0.26 25.34
C THR A 72 -17.78 -1.05 25.14
N LEU A 73 -16.63 -0.39 25.34
CA LEU A 73 -15.31 -1.00 25.18
C LEU A 73 -14.91 -1.73 26.47
N LEU A 74 -14.26 -2.87 26.31
CA LEU A 74 -13.74 -3.69 27.40
C LEU A 74 -12.31 -3.30 27.79
N ASP A 75 -11.57 -2.78 26.83
CA ASP A 75 -10.18 -2.38 26.94
C ASP A 75 -9.92 -1.08 26.16
N ASP A 76 -8.86 -0.40 26.56
CA ASP A 76 -8.35 0.82 25.93
C ASP A 76 -7.09 0.52 25.09
N ASP A 77 -6.80 -0.76 24.84
CA ASP A 77 -5.64 -1.22 24.10
C ASP A 77 -5.99 -1.36 22.61
N TYR A 78 -5.95 -0.23 21.91
CA TYR A 78 -6.23 -0.13 20.48
C TYR A 78 -5.30 0.89 19.82
N TYR A 79 -5.05 0.73 18.52
CA TYR A 79 -4.17 1.62 17.78
C TYR A 79 -4.43 1.54 16.26
N GLN A 80 -4.09 2.62 15.57
CA GLN A 80 -4.04 2.67 14.11
C GLN A 80 -2.99 1.70 13.56
N GLY A 81 -3.16 1.25 12.32
CA GLY A 81 -2.07 0.59 11.61
C GLY A 81 -1.02 1.62 11.20
N ARG A 82 0.27 1.31 11.39
CA ARG A 82 1.37 2.17 10.96
C ARG A 82 2.44 1.35 10.25
N TYR A 83 2.76 1.80 9.04
CA TYR A 83 3.76 1.19 8.15
C TYR A 83 4.74 2.26 7.70
N PHE A 84 6.00 1.90 7.56
CA PHE A 84 7.03 2.76 6.99
C PHE A 84 7.40 2.21 5.61
N ILE A 85 7.32 3.06 4.59
CA ILE A 85 7.62 2.68 3.21
C ILE A 85 8.80 3.48 2.67
N THR A 86 9.67 2.81 1.91
CA THR A 86 10.77 3.43 1.17
C THR A 86 10.73 2.98 -0.28
N SER A 87 11.28 3.80 -1.17
CA SER A 87 11.45 3.51 -2.60
C SER A 87 12.85 3.95 -3.02
N ASP A 88 13.47 3.19 -3.92
CA ASP A 88 14.74 3.55 -4.56
C ASP A 88 14.56 4.21 -5.94
N THR A 89 13.32 4.46 -6.35
CA THR A 89 12.99 5.13 -7.62
C THR A 89 12.37 6.52 -7.38
N SER A 90 12.00 7.17 -8.48
CA SER A 90 11.26 8.44 -8.47
C SER A 90 9.82 8.29 -8.96
N ASP A 91 9.40 7.07 -9.31
CA ASP A 91 8.11 6.85 -9.97
C ASP A 91 6.97 7.01 -8.97
N PRO A 92 5.81 7.59 -9.37
CA PRO A 92 4.65 7.67 -8.50
C PRO A 92 4.24 6.29 -8.00
N ILE A 93 3.62 6.25 -6.81
CA ILE A 93 3.19 4.99 -6.21
C ILE A 93 1.66 4.86 -6.21
N THR A 94 1.21 3.61 -6.08
CA THR A 94 -0.16 3.23 -5.83
C THR A 94 -0.24 2.53 -4.48
N ILE A 95 -1.10 3.02 -3.59
CA ILE A 95 -1.41 2.36 -2.30
C ILE A 95 -2.78 1.70 -2.41
N ASN A 96 -2.86 0.42 -2.07
CA ASN A 96 -4.09 -0.35 -2.07
C ASN A 96 -4.33 -1.04 -0.71
N PHE A 97 -5.59 -1.17 -0.33
CA PHE A 97 -6.02 -1.85 0.88
C PHE A 97 -7.17 -2.80 0.55
N ILE A 98 -7.04 -4.06 0.95
CA ILE A 98 -8.03 -5.11 0.69
C ILE A 98 -8.37 -5.81 2.00
N SER A 99 -9.64 -5.80 2.40
CA SER A 99 -10.13 -6.65 3.51
C SER A 99 -10.23 -8.10 3.03
N LEU A 100 -9.66 -9.04 3.79
CA LEU A 100 -9.62 -10.45 3.40
C LEU A 100 -10.91 -11.21 3.75
N ASN A 101 -11.83 -10.59 4.49
CA ASN A 101 -13.14 -11.16 4.85
C ASN A 101 -13.05 -12.57 5.47
N ASN A 102 -11.95 -12.88 6.16
CA ASN A 102 -11.68 -14.14 6.84
C ASN A 102 -12.61 -14.38 8.05
N GLU A 103 -13.26 -13.32 8.52
CA GLU A 103 -14.28 -13.34 9.57
C GLU A 103 -15.64 -12.97 8.95
N PRO A 104 -16.47 -13.92 8.50
CA PRO A 104 -17.62 -13.66 7.62
C PRO A 104 -18.72 -12.78 8.23
N LEU A 105 -18.76 -12.67 9.55
CA LEU A 105 -19.70 -11.82 10.29
C LEU A 105 -19.09 -10.49 10.75
N ILE A 106 -17.84 -10.22 10.40
CA ILE A 106 -17.09 -9.02 10.73
C ILE A 106 -16.70 -8.31 9.43
N GLN A 107 -17.01 -7.02 9.32
CA GLN A 107 -16.72 -6.23 8.13
C GLN A 107 -15.81 -5.07 8.48
N ILE A 108 -14.66 -4.97 7.81
CA ILE A 108 -13.83 -3.77 7.82
C ILE A 108 -14.37 -2.80 6.77
N LYS A 109 -14.71 -1.58 7.17
CA LYS A 109 -15.34 -0.53 6.35
C LYS A 109 -14.67 0.82 6.59
N ASN A 110 -15.02 1.78 5.73
CA ASN A 110 -14.62 3.19 5.86
C ASN A 110 -13.12 3.36 6.12
N ILE A 111 -12.30 2.60 5.38
CA ILE A 111 -10.85 2.67 5.47
C ILE A 111 -10.40 4.09 5.16
N LYS A 112 -9.48 4.60 5.98
CA LYS A 112 -8.82 5.88 5.79
C LYS A 112 -7.33 5.65 5.90
N ILE A 113 -6.59 5.97 4.84
CA ILE A 113 -5.14 5.93 4.86
C ILE A 113 -4.62 7.36 4.82
N ARG A 114 -3.71 7.71 5.72
CA ARG A 114 -2.96 8.95 5.69
C ARG A 114 -1.57 8.70 5.15
N TYR A 115 -1.17 9.49 4.17
CA TYR A 115 0.14 9.46 3.54
C TYR A 115 0.52 10.90 3.17
N LYS A 116 1.73 11.35 3.49
CA LYS A 116 2.21 12.73 3.30
C LYS A 116 1.18 13.79 3.71
N ASN A 117 0.65 13.65 4.93
CA ASN A 117 -0.34 14.58 5.50
C ASN A 117 -1.69 14.66 4.74
N THR A 118 -1.93 13.79 3.75
CA THR A 118 -3.17 13.71 2.96
C THR A 118 -3.95 12.45 3.34
N THR A 119 -5.29 12.53 3.42
CA THR A 119 -6.14 11.38 3.79
C THR A 119 -6.89 10.85 2.56
N TYR A 120 -6.66 9.58 2.24
CA TYR A 120 -7.28 8.85 1.16
C TYR A 120 -8.38 7.94 1.70
N LYS A 121 -9.50 7.84 0.96
CA LYS A 121 -10.70 7.05 1.34
C LYS A 121 -11.14 6.07 0.25
N THR A 122 -10.52 6.15 -0.91
CA THR A 122 -10.82 5.33 -2.09
C THR A 122 -9.55 4.59 -2.46
N PHE A 123 -9.66 3.28 -2.65
CA PHE A 123 -8.52 2.41 -2.94
C PHE A 123 -8.82 1.56 -4.19
N PRO A 124 -7.85 1.37 -5.09
CA PRO A 124 -6.45 1.85 -4.99
C PRO A 124 -6.34 3.38 -5.13
N ALA A 125 -5.46 3.98 -4.33
CA ALA A 125 -5.08 5.38 -4.42
C ALA A 125 -3.83 5.47 -5.31
N MET A 126 -3.98 6.09 -6.48
CA MET A 126 -2.99 6.08 -7.57
C MET A 126 -2.31 7.44 -7.74
N GLY A 127 -1.13 7.46 -8.38
CA GLY A 127 -0.42 8.69 -8.74
C GLY A 127 0.06 9.46 -7.52
N LEU A 128 0.38 8.76 -6.44
CA LEU A 128 0.84 9.37 -5.20
C LEU A 128 2.33 9.67 -5.30
N ASP A 129 2.77 10.77 -4.66
CA ASP A 129 4.18 11.10 -4.61
C ASP A 129 5.01 9.95 -4.04
N ASN A 130 6.15 9.65 -4.67
CA ASN A 130 7.08 8.62 -4.22
C ASN A 130 7.59 8.90 -2.79
N PRO A 131 7.75 7.89 -1.91
CA PRO A 131 8.22 8.07 -0.53
C PRO A 131 9.72 8.40 -0.44
N GLY A 132 10.49 8.14 -1.49
CA GLY A 132 11.94 8.31 -1.54
C GLY A 132 12.69 7.31 -0.65
N VAL A 133 14.01 7.44 -0.67
CA VAL A 133 14.93 6.61 0.12
C VAL A 133 14.85 6.91 1.62
N ASP A 134 14.51 8.15 1.98
CA ASP A 134 14.28 8.57 3.37
C ASP A 134 12.95 8.06 3.92
N GLY A 135 12.07 7.60 3.02
CA GLY A 135 10.81 6.95 3.34
C GLY A 135 9.72 7.87 3.88
N GLU A 136 8.55 7.27 4.08
CA GLU A 136 7.36 7.96 4.56
C GLU A 136 6.44 7.00 5.33
N TYR A 137 5.64 7.56 6.25
CA TYR A 137 4.67 6.78 7.00
C TYR A 137 3.34 6.67 6.27
N ILE A 138 2.77 5.47 6.36
CA ILE A 138 1.37 5.18 6.06
C ILE A 138 0.66 4.90 7.38
N GLU A 139 -0.37 5.67 7.68
CA GLU A 139 -1.21 5.48 8.86
C GLU A 139 -2.63 5.07 8.44
N ILE A 140 -3.16 4.00 9.04
CA ILE A 140 -4.40 3.36 8.63
C ILE A 140 -5.40 3.39 9.77
N GLY A 141 -6.53 4.07 9.54
CA GLY A 141 -7.72 3.98 10.37
C GLY A 141 -8.85 3.25 9.65
N ALA A 142 -9.71 2.57 10.40
CA ALA A 142 -10.83 1.82 9.83
C ALA A 142 -11.99 1.69 10.81
N LYS A 143 -13.15 1.31 10.28
CA LYS A 143 -14.35 0.95 11.03
C LYS A 143 -14.53 -0.56 10.96
N VAL A 144 -14.64 -1.23 12.10
CA VAL A 144 -15.05 -2.64 12.18
C VAL A 144 -16.52 -2.71 12.58
N VAL A 145 -17.27 -3.52 11.84
CA VAL A 145 -18.69 -3.77 12.09
C VAL A 145 -18.90 -5.27 12.30
N ALA A 146 -19.32 -5.66 13.50
CA ALA A 146 -19.77 -7.01 13.79
C ALA A 146 -21.28 -7.12 13.57
N ASN A 147 -21.70 -8.10 12.76
CA ASN A 147 -23.10 -8.39 12.49
C ASN A 147 -23.81 -8.90 13.77
N LYS A 148 -25.13 -8.70 13.85
CA LYS A 148 -26.02 -9.20 14.92
C LYS A 148 -25.88 -10.69 15.24
N LYS A 149 -25.51 -11.49 14.24
CA LYS A 149 -25.33 -12.94 14.37
C LYS A 149 -23.92 -13.33 14.82
N SER A 150 -22.99 -12.37 14.94
CA SER A 150 -21.63 -12.67 15.39
C SER A 150 -21.67 -13.16 16.82
N SER A 151 -21.04 -14.31 17.07
CA SER A 151 -20.79 -14.77 18.43
C SER A 151 -19.86 -13.80 19.15
N GLN A 152 -20.00 -13.77 20.48
CA GLN A 152 -19.03 -13.12 21.37
C GLN A 152 -17.67 -13.82 21.31
N GLY A 153 -16.62 -13.11 21.71
CA GLY A 153 -15.24 -13.60 21.73
C GLY A 153 -14.32 -12.83 20.78
N ALA A 154 -13.02 -13.15 20.86
CA ALA A 154 -12.00 -12.53 20.04
C ALA A 154 -12.25 -12.76 18.54
N LYS A 155 -12.06 -11.72 17.74
CA LYS A 155 -12.19 -11.72 16.29
C LYS A 155 -10.92 -11.15 15.68
N TYR A 156 -10.44 -11.78 14.61
CA TYR A 156 -9.16 -11.41 14.00
C TYR A 156 -9.36 -11.07 12.52
N PRO A 157 -10.04 -9.96 12.20
CA PRO A 157 -10.19 -9.55 10.81
C PRO A 157 -8.82 -9.22 10.21
N GLN A 158 -8.57 -9.69 8.99
CA GLN A 158 -7.30 -9.53 8.29
C GLN A 158 -7.47 -8.65 7.05
N TYR A 159 -6.37 -8.05 6.61
CA TYR A 159 -6.29 -7.22 5.42
C TYR A 159 -4.94 -7.38 4.73
N THR A 160 -4.89 -6.96 3.48
CA THR A 160 -3.66 -6.77 2.71
C THR A 160 -3.45 -5.28 2.47
N LEU A 161 -2.27 -4.79 2.80
CA LEU A 161 -1.74 -3.51 2.33
C LEU A 161 -0.79 -3.80 1.17
N SER A 162 -0.95 -3.10 0.04
CA SER A 162 -0.05 -3.21 -1.09
C SER A 162 0.39 -1.82 -1.52
N VAL A 163 1.68 -1.68 -1.82
CA VAL A 163 2.27 -0.46 -2.36
C VAL A 163 3.09 -0.86 -3.57
N ASN A 164 2.78 -0.27 -4.72
CA ASN A 164 3.44 -0.57 -5.99
C ASN A 164 3.87 0.74 -6.66
N GLU A 165 5.03 0.73 -7.31
CA GLU A 165 5.44 1.78 -8.24
C GLU A 165 4.64 1.68 -9.55
N GLN A 166 4.44 2.81 -10.23
CA GLN A 166 3.66 2.93 -11.46
C GLN A 166 4.52 2.91 -12.72
#